data_AF-A0A9C6WQ23-F1
#
_entry.id   AF-A0A9C6WQ23-F1
#
_cell.length_a   1.000
_cell.length_b   1.000
_cell.length_c   1.000
_cell.angle_alpha   90.00
_cell.angle_beta   90.00
_cell.angle_gamma   90.00
#
_symmetry.space_group_name_H-M   'P 1'
#
loop_
_entity.id
_entity.type
_entity.pdbx_description
1 polymer ?
#
loop_
_entity_poly.entity_id
_entity_poly.type
_entity_poly.pdbx_seq_one_letter_code
_entity_poly.pdbx_strand_id
1 'polypeptide(L)'
;MLNHSKTSDCIQPEEDNTSFYVKWILWLLIICWFGISLWYDCWLKYYKGKVKWIENKLSFLEALKDDHYQLTEEADNLRSRGREFWGSEDLSEINLWLSKEESLWVNSTKTLVSDADACIKNYKKQSQTRIPGCFTAILRLISIRDVFHQIDRVKTSVEGHLENKDKDAKDIYDSMQKSRLRNRSLLDQYAAEESQKTVKTEDDKEDQKQRKPSTSINELMRKSNDLFSGMEKRRSVHLLLPLHAFTNELSQLQLETNTENLWKGQAKMLIAEAEDLISAYSWWVSYFGSIRGIPIVGTMFKKHFNGIPIKTTQFEEDMERIVDEFHNLLDTKSKWKFDFIDSDAMESELPFQNADDDEITSTVNSIRIKLDQSGSKQEPMNSLYHQLEEMNKELRGRREETAVRKACLEHLKSISQEVDQSVSNFLKEKMNNPELQQILKATDLLQKIVKNCYTKRQNSPSIPATKNVAKELVSKLTTSSGNLLTLSIVGMKGVGKTTLAKAIFYNKDVINYFPVRVWVADGTTSKVKVLLMKQDGTIDHQALSITERLE
;
A
#
# COMPACT_ATOMS: atom_id res chain seq x y z
N MET A 1 97.07 -51.00 25.75
CA MET A 1 96.95 -49.89 24.80
C MET A 1 96.18 -50.38 23.59
N LEU A 2 94.91 -50.02 23.43
CA LEU A 2 94.14 -50.22 22.20
C LEU A 2 93.12 -49.08 22.14
N ASN A 3 93.37 -48.11 21.26
CA ASN A 3 92.45 -47.03 20.95
C ASN A 3 92.33 -46.93 19.43
N HIS A 4 91.16 -47.30 18.92
CA HIS A 4 90.64 -46.86 17.63
C HIS A 4 89.10 -46.99 17.63
N SER A 5 88.40 -45.87 17.67
CA SER A 5 87.09 -45.66 17.03
C SER A 5 86.88 -44.14 16.93
N LYS A 6 86.90 -43.54 15.73
CA LYS A 6 85.74 -43.28 14.85
C LYS A 6 84.60 -42.54 15.57
N THR A 7 84.50 -41.23 15.34
CA THR A 7 83.21 -40.52 15.36
C THR A 7 83.16 -39.50 14.23
N SER A 8 82.07 -39.62 13.48
CA SER A 8 81.70 -38.93 12.26
C SER A 8 81.21 -37.50 12.54
N ASP A 9 81.41 -36.63 11.55
CA ASP A 9 80.80 -35.31 11.42
C ASP A 9 79.29 -35.32 11.66
N CYS A 10 78.79 -34.31 12.37
CA CYS A 10 77.41 -33.84 12.31
C CYS A 10 77.41 -32.32 12.46
N ILE A 11 77.53 -31.61 11.33
CA ILE A 11 77.03 -30.23 11.20
C ILE A 11 75.50 -30.34 11.21
N GLN A 12 74.87 -29.93 12.31
CA GLN A 12 73.42 -29.73 12.36
C GLN A 12 73.08 -28.40 11.67
N PRO A 13 72.07 -28.34 10.78
CA PRO A 13 71.60 -27.10 10.20
C PRO A 13 70.79 -26.35 11.27
N GLU A 14 71.11 -25.08 11.50
CA GLU A 14 70.28 -24.18 12.28
C GLU A 14 68.98 -23.97 11.48
N GLU A 15 67.97 -24.80 11.75
CA GLU A 15 66.66 -24.70 11.12
C GLU A 15 66.04 -23.34 11.45
N ASP A 16 65.75 -22.63 10.36
CA ASP A 16 65.28 -21.26 10.25
C ASP A 16 63.86 -21.09 10.87
N ASN A 17 63.77 -21.16 12.20
CA ASN A 17 62.54 -21.00 12.99
C ASN A 17 61.79 -19.69 12.64
N THR A 18 62.53 -18.67 12.24
CA THR A 18 62.01 -17.39 11.72
C THR A 18 61.08 -17.57 10.51
N SER A 19 61.38 -18.49 9.61
CA SER A 19 60.55 -18.79 8.42
C SER A 19 59.20 -19.41 8.80
N PHE A 20 59.18 -20.25 9.83
CA PHE A 20 57.96 -20.90 10.33
C PHE A 20 57.01 -19.89 11.00
N TYR A 21 57.52 -19.04 11.90
CA TYR A 21 56.72 -18.01 12.57
C TYR A 21 56.17 -16.98 11.59
N VAL A 22 56.95 -16.55 10.58
CA VAL A 22 56.47 -15.61 9.55
C VAL A 22 55.33 -16.21 8.72
N LYS A 23 55.43 -17.48 8.33
CA LYS A 23 54.35 -18.18 7.61
C LYS A 23 53.08 -18.33 8.46
N TRP A 24 53.24 -18.61 9.75
CA TRP A 24 52.12 -18.75 10.69
C TRP A 24 51.40 -17.43 10.94
N ILE A 25 52.15 -16.33 11.11
CA ILE A 25 51.61 -14.97 11.20
C ILE A 25 50.88 -14.58 9.90
N LEU A 26 51.43 -14.92 8.73
CA LEU A 26 50.77 -14.66 7.44
C LEU A 26 49.43 -15.41 7.34
N TRP A 27 49.40 -16.67 7.78
CA TRP A 27 48.19 -17.49 7.80
C TRP A 27 47.13 -16.95 8.76
N LEU A 28 47.53 -16.51 9.96
CA LEU A 28 46.65 -15.82 10.90
C LEU A 28 46.07 -14.53 10.33
N LEU A 29 46.89 -13.71 9.66
CA LEU A 29 46.43 -12.49 9.00
C LEU A 29 45.44 -12.79 7.87
N ILE A 30 45.64 -13.89 7.11
CA ILE A 30 44.71 -14.33 6.07
C ILE A 30 43.39 -14.81 6.68
N ILE A 31 43.42 -15.62 7.75
CA ILE A 31 42.20 -16.05 8.46
C ILE A 31 41.45 -14.85 9.03
N CYS A 32 42.15 -13.92 9.70
CA CYS A 32 41.55 -12.70 10.21
C CYS A 32 40.96 -11.84 9.08
N TRP A 33 41.65 -11.72 7.94
CA TRP A 33 41.15 -11.00 6.78
C TRP A 33 39.89 -11.64 6.19
N PHE A 34 39.87 -12.97 6.06
CA PHE A 34 38.70 -13.72 5.59
C PHE A 34 37.51 -13.59 6.57
N GLY A 35 37.78 -13.66 7.87
CA GLY A 35 36.78 -13.44 8.92
C GLY A 35 36.22 -12.02 8.91
N ILE A 36 37.06 -11.01 8.73
CA ILE A 36 36.65 -9.60 8.59
C ILE A 36 35.86 -9.37 7.30
N SER A 37 36.24 -9.99 6.19
CA SER A 37 35.53 -9.89 4.91
C SER A 37 34.14 -10.53 4.99
N LEU A 38 34.04 -11.73 5.57
CA LEU A 38 32.75 -12.39 5.78
C LEU A 38 31.86 -11.60 6.74
N TRP A 39 32.45 -11.06 7.82
CA TRP A 39 31.74 -10.18 8.74
C TRP A 39 31.22 -8.91 8.04
N TYR A 40 32.05 -8.33 7.16
CA TYR A 40 31.72 -7.15 6.36
C TYR A 40 30.57 -7.40 5.38
N ASP A 41 30.61 -8.50 4.63
CA ASP A 41 29.56 -8.86 3.67
C ASP A 41 28.23 -9.17 4.39
N CYS A 42 28.28 -9.88 5.52
CA CYS A 42 27.10 -10.11 6.37
C CYS A 42 26.49 -8.81 6.90
N TRP A 43 27.31 -7.87 7.38
CA TRP A 43 26.83 -6.59 7.87
C TRP A 43 26.27 -5.71 6.74
N LEU A 44 26.91 -5.66 5.58
CA LEU A 44 26.37 -4.95 4.42
C LEU A 44 24.99 -5.49 4.02
N LYS A 45 24.81 -6.81 4.02
CA LYS A 45 23.52 -7.47 3.73
C LYS A 45 22.46 -7.13 4.78
N TYR A 46 22.82 -7.18 6.05
CA TYR A 46 21.93 -6.81 7.16
C TYR A 46 21.48 -5.34 7.07
N TYR A 47 22.40 -4.40 6.78
CA TYR A 47 22.05 -2.98 6.62
C TYR A 47 21.35 -2.66 5.30
N LYS A 48 21.51 -3.48 4.25
CA LYS A 48 20.78 -3.31 2.98
C LYS A 48 19.27 -3.34 3.20
N GLY A 49 18.79 -4.28 4.03
CA GLY A 49 17.38 -4.36 4.40
C GLY A 49 16.89 -3.13 5.17
N LYS A 50 17.69 -2.65 6.15
CA LYS A 50 17.37 -1.41 6.88
C LYS A 50 17.32 -0.19 5.97
N VAL A 51 18.29 -0.03 5.07
CA VAL A 51 18.33 1.09 4.11
C VAL A 51 17.12 1.07 3.20
N LYS A 52 16.77 -0.10 2.63
CA LYS A 52 15.57 -0.24 1.79
C LYS A 52 14.28 0.07 2.57
N TRP A 53 14.20 -0.34 3.83
CA TRP A 53 13.09 0.03 4.72
C TRP A 53 13.02 1.55 4.92
N ILE A 54 14.14 2.22 5.21
CA ILE A 54 14.20 3.68 5.39
C ILE A 54 13.76 4.38 4.10
N GLU A 55 14.33 4.00 2.96
CA GLU A 55 13.98 4.54 1.64
C GLU A 55 12.46 4.43 1.39
N ASN A 56 11.88 3.25 1.58
CA ASN A 56 10.46 3.04 1.37
C ASN A 56 9.58 3.92 2.27
N LYS A 57 9.95 4.10 3.55
CA LYS A 57 9.19 4.94 4.49
C LYS A 57 9.30 6.42 4.15
N LEU A 58 10.49 6.88 3.75
CA LEU A 58 10.71 8.29 3.38
C LEU A 58 10.03 8.65 2.07
N SER A 59 10.11 7.79 1.06
CA SER A 59 9.38 8.00 -0.20
C SER A 59 7.88 8.13 0.05
N PHE A 60 7.34 7.39 1.01
CA PHE A 60 5.94 7.53 1.41
C PHE A 60 5.64 8.87 2.08
N LEU A 61 6.50 9.32 3.00
CA LEU A 61 6.37 10.64 3.62
C LEU A 61 6.46 11.77 2.60
N GLU A 62 7.33 11.62 1.60
CA GLU A 62 7.48 12.58 0.52
C GLU A 62 6.24 12.62 -0.38
N ALA A 63 5.70 11.47 -0.79
CA ALA A 63 4.46 11.41 -1.55
C ALA A 63 3.28 12.03 -0.78
N LEU A 64 3.20 11.82 0.53
CA LEU A 64 2.17 12.44 1.39
C LEU A 64 2.33 13.96 1.47
N LYS A 65 3.57 14.45 1.57
CA LYS A 65 3.89 15.88 1.55
C LYS A 65 3.49 16.51 0.21
N ASP A 66 3.79 15.84 -0.89
CA ASP A 66 3.44 16.30 -2.25
C ASP A 66 1.92 16.32 -2.45
N ASP A 67 1.22 15.29 -1.95
CA ASP A 67 -0.24 15.23 -1.90
C ASP A 67 -0.85 16.39 -1.09
N HIS A 68 -0.22 16.78 0.01
CA HIS A 68 -0.65 17.93 0.81
C HIS A 68 -0.46 19.25 0.05
N TYR A 69 0.67 19.40 -0.65
CA TYR A 69 0.95 20.58 -1.45
C TYR A 69 -0.06 20.74 -2.59
N GLN A 70 -0.28 19.68 -3.38
CA GLN A 70 -1.26 19.68 -4.47
C GLN A 70 -2.66 20.04 -3.97
N LEU A 71 -3.09 19.45 -2.85
CA LEU A 71 -4.40 19.75 -2.27
C LEU A 71 -4.53 21.21 -1.82
N THR A 72 -3.43 21.80 -1.33
CA THR A 72 -3.38 23.22 -0.93
C THR A 72 -3.52 24.13 -2.14
N GLU A 73 -2.78 23.82 -3.23
CA GLU A 73 -2.85 24.56 -4.49
C GLU A 73 -4.25 24.50 -5.13
N GLU A 74 -4.87 23.32 -5.15
CA GLU A 74 -6.25 23.14 -5.63
C GLU A 74 -7.26 23.97 -4.82
N ALA A 75 -7.13 24.00 -3.50
CA ALA A 75 -8.00 24.77 -2.64
C ALA A 75 -7.85 26.28 -2.86
N ASP A 76 -6.62 26.77 -3.07
CA ASP A 76 -6.35 28.18 -3.37
C ASP A 76 -6.91 28.59 -4.72
N ASN A 77 -6.78 27.73 -5.74
CA ASN A 77 -7.41 27.92 -7.04
C ASN A 77 -8.94 27.98 -6.90
N LEU A 78 -9.55 27.00 -6.23
CA LEU A 78 -10.99 26.98 -5.96
C LEU A 78 -11.49 28.23 -5.24
N ARG A 79 -10.71 28.73 -4.27
CA ARG A 79 -11.05 29.95 -3.54
C ARG A 79 -10.95 31.19 -4.42
N SER A 80 -9.97 31.25 -5.32
CA SER A 80 -9.85 32.34 -6.30
C SER A 80 -11.06 32.40 -7.24
N ARG A 81 -11.44 31.25 -7.81
CA ARG A 81 -12.58 31.11 -8.71
C ARG A 81 -13.92 31.33 -7.99
N GLY A 82 -14.04 30.88 -6.75
CA GLY A 82 -15.22 31.12 -5.91
C GLY A 82 -15.41 32.61 -5.56
N ARG A 83 -14.34 33.37 -5.32
CA ARG A 83 -14.41 34.82 -5.08
C ARG A 83 -14.93 35.57 -6.30
N GLU A 84 -14.44 35.22 -7.48
CA GLU A 84 -14.92 35.80 -8.75
C GLU A 84 -16.39 35.49 -9.00
N PHE A 85 -16.85 34.27 -8.64
CA PHE A 85 -18.18 33.80 -8.97
C PHE A 85 -19.27 34.23 -7.96
N TRP A 86 -19.04 34.04 -6.65
CA TRP A 86 -20.07 34.27 -5.62
C TRP A 86 -20.10 35.71 -5.09
N GLY A 87 -19.05 36.50 -5.37
CA GLY A 87 -18.94 37.89 -4.90
C GLY A 87 -18.96 38.04 -3.37
N SER A 88 -18.71 36.96 -2.63
CA SER A 88 -18.66 36.96 -1.16
C SER A 88 -17.23 36.74 -0.66
N GLU A 89 -16.80 37.55 0.30
CA GLU A 89 -15.51 37.38 0.98
C GLU A 89 -15.49 36.19 1.95
N ASP A 90 -16.66 35.74 2.42
CA ASP A 90 -16.77 34.64 3.39
C ASP A 90 -16.83 33.27 2.69
N LEU A 91 -15.65 32.78 2.32
CA LEU A 91 -15.40 31.41 1.83
C LEU A 91 -14.78 30.54 2.93
N SER A 92 -15.19 30.76 4.19
CA SER A 92 -14.75 29.95 5.34
C SER A 92 -15.07 28.47 5.19
N GLU A 93 -16.04 28.13 4.33
CA GLU A 93 -16.38 26.76 3.94
C GLU A 93 -15.32 26.05 3.06
N ILE A 94 -14.40 26.79 2.40
CA ILE A 94 -13.29 26.26 1.57
C ILE A 94 -12.00 26.10 2.38
N ASN A 95 -12.02 26.26 3.71
CA ASN A 95 -10.80 26.07 4.50
C ASN A 95 -10.26 24.64 4.34
N LEU A 96 -8.98 24.52 4.00
CA LEU A 96 -8.21 23.28 3.99
C LEU A 96 -8.19 22.72 5.43
N TRP A 97 -8.80 21.56 5.66
CA TRP A 97 -8.93 20.97 6.99
C TRP A 97 -7.68 20.15 7.33
N LEU A 98 -6.53 20.78 7.44
CA LEU A 98 -5.42 20.21 8.20
C LEU A 98 -5.28 21.01 9.49
N SER A 99 -5.22 20.33 10.63
CA SER A 99 -4.92 20.98 11.89
C SER A 99 -3.54 21.64 11.82
N LYS A 100 -3.32 22.65 12.66
CA LYS A 100 -2.01 23.31 12.74
C LYS A 100 -0.92 22.28 13.08
N GLU A 101 -1.28 21.31 13.91
CA GLU A 101 -0.45 20.19 14.34
C GLU A 101 -0.11 19.27 13.18
N GLU A 102 -1.09 18.93 12.32
CA GLU A 102 -0.87 18.11 11.12
C GLU A 102 0.07 18.80 10.13
N SER A 103 -0.11 20.10 9.88
CA SER A 103 0.76 20.86 8.97
C SER A 103 2.19 21.01 9.51
N LEU A 104 2.35 21.22 10.82
CA LEU A 104 3.67 21.24 11.48
C LEU A 104 4.35 19.88 11.38
N TRP A 105 3.60 18.80 11.59
CA TRP A 105 4.11 17.44 11.46
C TRP A 105 4.56 17.15 10.01
N VAL A 106 3.77 17.50 8.99
CA VAL A 106 4.17 17.37 7.57
C VAL A 106 5.43 18.16 7.28
N ASN A 107 5.53 19.40 7.75
CA ASN A 107 6.74 20.21 7.50
C ASN A 107 7.99 19.63 8.14
N SER A 108 7.87 18.98 9.31
CA SER A 108 9.00 18.31 9.97
C SER A 108 9.53 17.09 9.20
N THR A 109 8.77 16.54 8.24
CA THR A 109 9.26 15.47 7.35
C THR A 109 10.44 15.94 6.49
N LYS A 110 10.51 17.23 6.16
CA LYS A 110 11.54 17.78 5.25
C LYS A 110 12.95 17.63 5.80
N THR A 111 13.14 17.91 7.10
CA THR A 111 14.45 17.77 7.75
C THR A 111 14.83 16.30 7.87
N LEU A 112 13.86 15.44 8.19
CA LEU A 112 14.04 13.99 8.28
C LEU A 112 14.51 13.39 6.95
N VAL A 113 13.86 13.74 5.84
CA VAL A 113 14.21 13.27 4.49
C VAL A 113 15.62 13.70 4.12
N SER A 114 15.97 14.97 4.34
CA SER A 114 17.31 15.50 4.03
C SER A 114 18.42 14.76 4.80
N ASP A 115 18.24 14.52 6.10
CA ASP A 115 19.22 13.82 6.93
C ASP A 115 19.39 12.36 6.51
N ALA A 116 18.29 11.71 6.14
CA ALA A 116 18.31 10.33 5.72
C ALA A 116 18.92 10.14 4.33
N ASP A 117 18.63 11.02 3.36
CA ASP A 117 19.20 10.96 2.02
C ASP A 117 20.73 11.08 2.05
N ALA A 118 21.26 11.96 2.90
CA ALA A 118 22.70 12.08 3.11
C ALA A 118 23.31 10.76 3.60
N CYS A 119 22.64 10.09 4.55
CA CYS A 119 23.06 8.80 5.10
C CYS A 119 22.99 7.67 4.05
N ILE A 120 21.87 7.57 3.33
CA ILE A 120 21.65 6.56 2.28
C ILE A 120 22.69 6.71 1.17
N LYS A 121 22.97 7.94 0.74
CA LYS A 121 23.99 8.23 -0.27
C LYS A 121 25.39 7.79 0.20
N ASN A 122 25.71 8.01 1.47
CA ASN A 122 26.97 7.56 2.05
C ASN A 122 27.05 6.02 2.10
N TYR A 123 25.97 5.34 2.47
CA TYR A 123 25.90 3.87 2.42
C TYR A 123 26.09 3.31 1.02
N LYS A 124 25.36 3.83 0.02
CA LYS A 124 25.48 3.38 -1.38
C LYS A 124 26.90 3.56 -1.91
N LYS A 125 27.56 4.67 -1.55
CA LYS A 125 28.96 4.93 -1.91
C LYS A 125 29.89 3.86 -1.31
N GLN A 126 29.70 3.52 -0.03
CA GLN A 126 30.56 2.57 0.68
C GLN A 126 30.33 1.11 0.25
N SER A 127 29.08 0.73 -0.08
CA SER A 127 28.75 -0.63 -0.49
C SER A 127 29.24 -0.99 -1.90
N GLN A 128 29.44 0.01 -2.77
CA GLN A 128 29.89 -0.20 -4.16
C GLN A 128 31.43 -0.19 -4.31
N THR A 129 32.18 0.29 -3.32
CA THR A 129 33.63 0.41 -3.41
C THR A 129 34.37 -0.90 -3.12
N ARG A 130 35.04 -1.47 -4.14
CA ARG A 130 35.92 -2.66 -3.99
C ARG A 130 37.09 -2.38 -3.05
N ILE A 131 37.52 -3.38 -2.26
CA ILE A 131 38.58 -3.26 -1.24
C ILE A 131 39.96 -3.52 -1.87
N PRO A 132 40.90 -2.55 -1.88
CA PRO A 132 42.27 -2.79 -2.30
C PRO A 132 43.20 -2.99 -1.09
N GLY A 133 43.38 -4.25 -0.69
CA GLY A 133 44.44 -4.70 0.24
C GLY A 133 44.22 -4.46 1.75
N CYS A 134 45.05 -5.10 2.59
CA CYS A 134 44.82 -5.26 4.02
C CYS A 134 44.94 -3.97 4.87
N PHE A 135 45.80 -3.02 4.49
CA PHE A 135 46.00 -1.77 5.26
C PHE A 135 44.88 -0.74 5.05
N THR A 136 44.27 -0.69 3.85
CA THR A 136 43.11 0.19 3.59
C THR A 136 41.82 -0.35 4.22
N ALA A 137 41.79 -1.65 4.55
CA ALA A 137 40.64 -2.31 5.17
C ALA A 137 40.32 -1.77 6.57
N ILE A 138 41.34 -1.50 7.41
CA ILE A 138 41.13 -1.06 8.81
C ILE A 138 40.53 0.36 8.86
N LEU A 139 41.04 1.31 8.09
CA LEU A 139 40.48 2.66 8.01
C LEU A 139 39.06 2.64 7.43
N ARG A 140 38.79 1.73 6.49
CA ARG A 140 37.43 1.53 5.97
C ARG A 140 36.46 0.97 7.00
N LEU A 141 36.87 0.02 7.86
CA LEU A 141 36.02 -0.51 8.92
C LEU A 141 35.50 0.60 9.85
N ILE A 142 36.34 1.58 10.17
CA ILE A 142 35.94 2.75 10.97
C ILE A 142 34.88 3.57 10.22
N SER A 143 35.11 3.87 8.93
CA SER A 143 34.16 4.65 8.12
C SER A 143 32.83 3.96 7.89
N ILE A 144 32.83 2.63 7.71
CA ILE A 144 31.61 1.84 7.49
C ILE A 144 30.84 1.66 8.80
N ARG A 145 31.53 1.44 9.92
CA ARG A 145 30.89 1.41 11.24
C ARG A 145 30.18 2.73 11.53
N ASP A 146 30.79 3.86 11.18
CA ASP A 146 30.14 5.16 11.28
C ASP A 146 28.88 5.25 10.41
N VAL A 147 28.94 4.79 9.15
CA VAL A 147 27.75 4.71 8.28
C VAL A 147 26.64 3.83 8.87
N PHE A 148 26.98 2.68 9.43
CA PHE A 148 26.00 1.80 10.07
C PHE A 148 25.35 2.46 11.29
N HIS A 149 26.13 3.15 12.14
CA HIS A 149 25.57 3.95 13.22
C HIS A 149 24.68 5.08 12.73
N GLN A 150 25.04 5.75 11.63
CA GLN A 150 24.18 6.77 11.03
C GLN A 150 22.86 6.17 10.54
N ILE A 151 22.89 5.00 9.89
CA ILE A 151 21.66 4.30 9.44
C ILE A 151 20.77 3.95 10.63
N ASP A 152 21.34 3.42 11.72
CA ASP A 152 20.56 3.10 12.91
C ASP A 152 19.95 4.36 13.53
N ARG A 153 20.72 5.46 13.62
CA ARG A 153 20.22 6.74 14.11
C ARG A 153 19.07 7.27 13.25
N VAL A 154 19.22 7.24 11.93
CA VAL A 154 18.17 7.66 10.99
C VAL A 154 16.95 6.75 11.14
N LYS A 155 17.14 5.44 11.23
CA LYS A 155 16.04 4.48 11.45
C LYS A 155 15.25 4.85 12.69
N THR A 156 15.91 5.05 13.84
CA THR A 156 15.26 5.46 15.08
C THR A 156 14.56 6.81 14.95
N SER A 157 15.14 7.78 14.23
CA SER A 157 14.49 9.06 13.96
C SER A 157 13.22 8.90 13.11
N VAL A 158 13.25 8.04 12.10
CA VAL A 158 12.08 7.73 11.25
C VAL A 158 11.00 7.03 12.07
N GLU A 159 11.37 6.04 12.87
CA GLU A 159 10.45 5.35 13.79
C GLU A 159 9.80 6.34 14.76
N GLY A 160 10.58 7.19 15.41
CA GLY A 160 10.06 8.22 16.33
C GLY A 160 9.16 9.25 15.64
N HIS A 161 9.51 9.69 14.42
CA HIS A 161 8.65 10.59 13.64
C HIS A 161 7.33 9.92 13.24
N LEU A 162 7.37 8.63 12.89
CA LEU A 162 6.18 7.82 12.58
C LEU A 162 5.34 7.51 13.83
N GLU A 163 5.92 7.43 15.03
CA GLU A 163 5.19 7.27 16.30
C GLU A 163 4.51 8.58 16.70
N ASN A 164 5.19 9.72 16.53
CA ASN A 164 4.61 11.03 16.81
C ASN A 164 3.41 11.36 15.89
N LYS A 165 3.34 10.74 14.70
CA LYS A 165 2.14 10.81 13.84
C LYS A 165 0.87 10.49 14.62
N ASP A 166 0.87 9.47 15.47
CA ASP A 166 -0.35 9.06 16.20
C ASP A 166 -0.78 10.07 17.28
N LYS A 167 0.10 11.00 17.65
CA LYS A 167 -0.18 12.11 18.57
C LYS A 167 -0.54 13.39 17.82
N ASP A 168 0.26 13.75 16.83
CA ASP A 168 0.27 15.08 16.22
C ASP A 168 -0.52 15.14 14.91
N ALA A 169 -0.66 14.00 14.22
CA ALA A 169 -1.21 13.92 12.85
C ALA A 169 -1.99 12.61 12.60
N LYS A 170 -2.74 12.15 13.63
CA LYS A 170 -3.38 10.83 13.64
C LYS A 170 -4.32 10.64 12.45
N ASP A 171 -5.12 11.66 12.18
CA ASP A 171 -6.21 11.65 11.21
C ASP A 171 -5.83 12.37 9.91
N ILE A 172 -4.55 12.67 9.70
CA ILE A 172 -4.05 13.46 8.56
C ILE A 172 -4.58 13.01 7.20
N TYR A 173 -4.62 11.70 6.96
CA TYR A 173 -5.11 11.18 5.69
C TYR A 173 -6.62 11.35 5.54
N ASP A 174 -7.39 11.09 6.60
CA ASP A 174 -8.85 11.26 6.62
C ASP A 174 -9.22 12.75 6.46
N SER A 175 -8.49 13.63 7.14
CA SER A 175 -8.54 15.10 6.98
C SER A 175 -8.31 15.51 5.52
N MET A 176 -7.23 15.02 4.88
CA MET A 176 -6.95 15.28 3.47
C MET A 176 -8.02 14.71 2.53
N GLN A 177 -8.51 13.50 2.77
CA GLN A 177 -9.54 12.85 1.96
C GLN A 177 -10.89 13.57 2.05
N LYS A 178 -11.30 14.00 3.25
CA LYS A 178 -12.50 14.84 3.45
C LYS A 178 -12.39 16.16 2.70
N SER A 179 -11.22 16.79 2.72
CA SER A 179 -10.96 18.01 1.97
C SER A 179 -11.07 17.78 0.45
N ARG A 180 -10.49 16.70 -0.09
CA ARG A 180 -10.64 16.31 -1.51
C ARG A 180 -12.09 16.09 -1.91
N LEU A 181 -12.83 15.32 -1.11
CA LEU A 181 -14.26 15.06 -1.34
C LEU A 181 -15.07 16.35 -1.44
N ARG A 182 -14.78 17.32 -0.57
CA ARG A 182 -15.46 18.61 -0.57
C ARG A 182 -15.06 19.47 -1.77
N ASN A 183 -13.78 19.50 -2.11
CA ASN A 183 -13.28 20.19 -3.31
C ASN A 183 -13.95 19.65 -4.58
N ARG A 184 -14.05 18.32 -4.74
CA ARG A 184 -14.80 17.67 -5.84
C ARG A 184 -16.27 18.09 -5.85
N SER A 185 -16.95 18.07 -4.70
CA SER A 185 -18.34 18.53 -4.62
C SER A 185 -18.53 19.99 -5.03
N LEU A 186 -17.54 20.85 -4.80
CA LEU A 186 -17.59 22.25 -5.24
C LEU A 186 -17.26 22.35 -6.73
N LEU A 187 -16.26 21.62 -7.22
CA LEU A 187 -15.94 21.52 -8.65
C LEU A 187 -17.11 21.01 -9.49
N ASP A 188 -17.82 19.98 -9.04
CA ASP A 188 -19.03 19.49 -9.73
C ASP A 188 -20.13 20.56 -9.83
N GLN A 189 -20.25 21.41 -8.80
CA GLN A 189 -21.16 22.56 -8.84
C GLN A 189 -20.71 23.58 -9.90
N TYR A 190 -19.40 23.82 -10.04
CA TYR A 190 -18.84 24.72 -11.08
C TYR A 190 -18.85 24.11 -12.49
N ALA A 191 -18.59 22.81 -12.66
CA ALA A 191 -18.44 22.13 -13.96
C ALA A 191 -19.78 21.89 -14.67
N ALA A 192 -20.87 21.75 -13.90
CA ALA A 192 -22.22 21.80 -14.43
C ALA A 192 -22.53 23.14 -15.15
N GLU A 193 -21.75 24.18 -14.88
CA GLU A 193 -21.90 25.53 -15.47
C GLU A 193 -20.91 25.79 -16.63
N GLU A 194 -19.70 25.23 -16.61
CA GLU A 194 -18.65 25.48 -17.63
C GLU A 194 -18.82 24.66 -18.92
N SER A 195 -19.48 23.49 -18.83
CA SER A 195 -19.88 22.66 -19.99
C SER A 195 -20.88 23.35 -20.95
N GLN A 196 -21.19 24.63 -20.72
CA GLN A 196 -22.00 25.48 -21.59
C GLN A 196 -21.21 26.59 -22.31
N LYS A 197 -19.86 26.67 -22.18
CA LYS A 197 -19.07 27.71 -22.86
C LYS A 197 -18.10 27.26 -23.95
N THR A 198 -17.92 25.96 -24.19
CA THR A 198 -17.09 25.47 -25.31
C THR A 198 -17.74 24.28 -26.00
N VAL A 199 -18.56 24.56 -27.01
CA VAL A 199 -18.76 23.60 -28.11
C VAL A 199 -17.59 23.77 -29.06
N LYS A 200 -16.58 22.90 -28.95
CA LYS A 200 -15.80 22.44 -30.09
C LYS A 200 -15.43 20.97 -29.88
N THR A 201 -15.81 20.20 -30.88
CA THR A 201 -15.50 18.79 -31.09
C THR A 201 -14.03 18.66 -31.41
N GLU A 202 -13.28 17.95 -30.56
CA GLU A 202 -11.99 17.37 -30.95
C GLU A 202 -12.06 15.87 -30.62
N ASP A 203 -12.12 15.10 -31.72
CA ASP A 203 -11.84 13.68 -31.77
C ASP A 203 -10.37 13.48 -31.41
N ASP A 204 -10.09 12.84 -30.27
CA ASP A 204 -8.80 12.22 -30.03
C ASP A 204 -9.00 10.79 -29.52
N LYS A 205 -8.70 9.85 -30.40
CA LYS A 205 -8.53 8.43 -30.07
C LYS A 205 -7.13 8.27 -29.49
N GLU A 206 -7.02 8.17 -28.18
CA GLU A 206 -5.83 7.62 -27.55
C GLU A 206 -5.92 6.08 -27.51
N ASP A 207 -5.08 5.46 -28.33
CA ASP A 207 -4.79 4.02 -28.32
C ASP A 207 -4.21 3.60 -26.95
N GLN A 208 -5.09 3.20 -26.03
CA GLN A 208 -4.68 2.36 -24.91
C GLN A 208 -4.33 0.97 -25.44
N LYS A 209 -3.06 0.80 -25.76
CA LYS A 209 -2.42 -0.50 -25.95
C LYS A 209 -2.54 -1.29 -24.64
N GLN A 210 -3.60 -2.10 -24.55
CA GLN A 210 -3.78 -3.10 -23.51
C GLN A 210 -2.51 -3.95 -23.44
N ARG A 211 -1.69 -3.72 -22.41
CA ARG A 211 -0.71 -4.73 -21.99
C ARG A 211 -1.51 -5.87 -21.39
N LYS A 212 -1.48 -7.01 -22.09
CA LYS A 212 -1.98 -8.30 -21.61
C LYS A 212 -1.59 -8.49 -20.13
N PRO A 213 -2.51 -8.94 -19.26
CA PRO A 213 -2.17 -9.25 -17.88
C PRO A 213 -1.08 -10.32 -17.88
N SER A 214 0.02 -10.06 -17.16
CA SER A 214 1.13 -10.98 -17.02
C SER A 214 0.65 -12.27 -16.36
N THR A 215 0.41 -13.29 -17.18
CA THR A 215 0.14 -14.68 -16.77
C THR A 215 1.35 -15.33 -16.08
N SER A 216 2.47 -14.61 -15.94
CA SER A 216 3.78 -15.08 -15.51
C SER A 216 3.81 -15.61 -14.08
N ILE A 217 3.45 -14.81 -13.06
CA ILE A 217 3.67 -15.22 -11.66
C ILE A 217 2.80 -16.40 -11.22
N ASN A 218 1.53 -16.47 -11.63
CA ASN A 218 0.65 -17.58 -11.26
C ASN A 218 1.19 -18.90 -11.81
N GLU A 219 1.68 -18.89 -13.05
CA GLU A 219 2.27 -20.06 -13.69
C GLU A 219 3.63 -20.42 -13.08
N LEU A 220 4.46 -19.41 -12.77
CA LEU A 220 5.75 -19.59 -12.09
C LEU A 220 5.55 -20.22 -10.71
N MET A 221 4.69 -19.65 -9.87
CA MET A 221 4.37 -20.15 -8.52
C MET A 221 3.85 -21.59 -8.54
N ARG A 222 3.03 -21.95 -9.53
CA ARG A 222 2.54 -23.32 -9.72
C ARG A 222 3.67 -24.29 -10.10
N LYS A 223 4.55 -23.90 -11.01
CA LYS A 223 5.69 -24.73 -11.46
C LYS A 223 6.80 -24.82 -10.40
N SER A 224 6.94 -23.80 -9.57
CA SER A 224 7.98 -23.68 -8.54
C SER A 224 7.53 -24.16 -7.16
N ASN A 225 6.40 -24.86 -7.04
CA ASN A 225 5.86 -25.25 -5.73
C ASN A 225 6.86 -26.09 -4.90
N ASP A 226 7.64 -26.94 -5.57
CA ASP A 226 8.70 -27.74 -4.96
C ASP A 226 9.90 -26.89 -4.50
N LEU A 227 10.15 -25.73 -5.13
CA LEU A 227 11.25 -24.84 -4.76
C LEU A 227 11.08 -24.28 -3.34
N PHE A 228 9.83 -24.09 -2.92
CA PHE A 228 9.51 -23.53 -1.61
C PHE A 228 9.40 -24.61 -0.51
N SER A 229 9.54 -25.88 -0.85
CA SER A 229 9.28 -27.01 0.04
C SER A 229 10.16 -26.97 1.29
N GLY A 230 9.59 -26.75 2.48
CA GLY A 230 10.32 -26.68 3.75
C GLY A 230 10.99 -25.34 4.05
N MET A 231 10.67 -24.27 3.31
CA MET A 231 11.00 -22.90 3.75
C MET A 231 10.11 -22.50 4.92
N GLU A 232 10.63 -21.67 5.84
CA GLU A 232 9.84 -21.20 6.98
C GLU A 232 8.62 -20.38 6.54
N LYS A 233 8.78 -19.50 5.55
CA LYS A 233 7.71 -18.61 5.06
C LYS A 233 7.03 -19.09 3.78
N ARG A 234 7.10 -20.39 3.44
CA ARG A 234 6.53 -20.96 2.20
C ARG A 234 5.09 -20.52 1.93
N ARG A 235 4.22 -20.64 2.94
CA ARG A 235 2.79 -20.31 2.82
C ARG A 235 2.60 -18.82 2.58
N SER A 236 3.39 -17.98 3.26
CA SER A 236 3.40 -16.52 3.07
C SER A 236 3.86 -16.10 1.66
N VAL A 237 4.80 -16.83 1.04
CA VAL A 237 5.20 -16.57 -0.36
C VAL A 237 4.02 -16.73 -1.32
N HIS A 238 3.13 -17.70 -1.08
CA HIS A 238 1.94 -17.89 -1.90
C HIS A 238 0.94 -16.74 -1.80
N LEU A 239 0.97 -15.97 -0.72
CA LEU A 239 0.10 -14.81 -0.54
C LEU A 239 0.49 -13.60 -1.40
N LEU A 240 1.60 -13.67 -2.15
CA LEU A 240 1.90 -12.73 -3.24
C LEU A 240 0.85 -12.79 -4.36
N LEU A 241 0.11 -13.90 -4.51
CA LEU A 241 -0.93 -14.07 -5.53
C LEU A 241 -2.14 -13.13 -5.30
N PRO A 242 -2.76 -13.08 -4.10
CA PRO A 242 -3.74 -12.05 -3.75
C PRO A 242 -3.23 -10.62 -3.94
N LEU A 243 -1.98 -10.33 -3.58
CA LEU A 243 -1.40 -9.00 -3.78
C LEU A 243 -1.30 -8.67 -5.29
N HIS A 244 -0.85 -9.61 -6.11
CA HIS A 244 -0.76 -9.44 -7.54
C HIS A 244 -2.13 -9.19 -8.17
N ALA A 245 -3.15 -9.96 -7.78
CA ALA A 245 -4.53 -9.71 -8.19
C ALA A 245 -4.97 -8.28 -7.85
N PHE A 246 -4.65 -7.81 -6.63
CA PHE A 246 -5.00 -6.47 -6.20
C PHE A 246 -4.29 -5.38 -6.99
N THR A 247 -2.99 -5.51 -7.22
CA THR A 247 -2.25 -4.53 -8.03
C THR A 247 -2.76 -4.44 -9.47
N ASN A 248 -3.29 -5.54 -10.02
CA ASN A 248 -3.91 -5.55 -11.34
C ASN A 248 -5.26 -4.84 -11.34
N GLU A 249 -6.11 -5.04 -10.33
CA GLU A 249 -7.34 -4.27 -10.16
C GLU A 249 -7.04 -2.77 -9.99
N LEU A 250 -6.09 -2.41 -9.14
CA LEU A 250 -5.65 -1.01 -8.96
C LEU A 250 -5.04 -0.38 -10.22
N SER A 251 -4.61 -1.19 -11.18
CA SER A 251 -4.09 -0.68 -12.46
C SER A 251 -5.19 -0.26 -13.41
N GLN A 252 -6.43 -0.73 -13.17
CA GLN A 252 -7.60 -0.34 -13.94
C GLN A 252 -8.24 0.93 -13.40
N LEU A 253 -7.91 1.32 -12.16
CA LEU A 253 -8.40 2.53 -11.51
C LEU A 253 -7.49 3.74 -11.76
N GLN A 254 -8.11 4.90 -11.94
CA GLN A 254 -7.40 6.19 -11.87
C GLN A 254 -7.19 6.57 -10.41
N LEU A 255 -5.96 6.37 -9.91
CA LEU A 255 -5.58 6.74 -8.55
C LEU A 255 -5.31 8.25 -8.47
N GLU A 256 -5.97 8.91 -7.52
CA GLU A 256 -5.95 10.37 -7.40
C GLU A 256 -4.67 10.88 -6.72
N THR A 257 -4.08 10.09 -5.82
CA THR A 257 -3.00 10.57 -4.95
C THR A 257 -1.63 9.98 -5.31
N ASN A 258 -0.57 10.75 -5.07
CA ASN A 258 0.81 10.30 -5.20
C ASN A 258 1.09 9.15 -4.22
N THR A 259 0.51 9.20 -3.02
CA THR A 259 0.60 8.15 -2.00
C THR A 259 0.03 6.82 -2.49
N GLU A 260 -1.15 6.83 -3.11
CA GLU A 260 -1.78 5.64 -3.69
C GLU A 260 -0.95 5.08 -4.86
N ASN A 261 -0.48 5.96 -5.75
CA ASN A 261 0.36 5.57 -6.89
C ASN A 261 1.70 4.99 -6.45
N LEU A 262 2.34 5.57 -5.43
CA LEU A 262 3.59 5.07 -4.86
C LEU A 262 3.39 3.68 -4.23
N TRP A 263 2.34 3.49 -3.43
CA TRP A 263 2.05 2.20 -2.82
C TRP A 263 1.82 1.11 -3.88
N LYS A 264 1.02 1.42 -4.92
CA LYS A 264 0.81 0.51 -6.07
C LYS A 264 2.14 0.20 -6.77
N GLY A 265 3.01 1.20 -6.96
CA GLY A 265 4.33 1.04 -7.56
C GLY A 265 5.24 0.12 -6.74
N GLN A 266 5.31 0.33 -5.43
CA GLN A 266 6.09 -0.51 -4.50
C GLN A 266 5.58 -1.96 -4.50
N ALA A 267 4.26 -2.16 -4.48
CA ALA A 267 3.65 -3.48 -4.58
C ALA A 267 4.05 -4.22 -5.87
N LYS A 268 3.96 -3.53 -7.02
CA LYS A 268 4.37 -4.09 -8.32
C LYS A 268 5.85 -4.42 -8.38
N MET A 269 6.71 -3.55 -7.85
CA MET A 269 8.15 -3.78 -7.80
C MET A 269 8.51 -5.00 -6.96
N LEU A 270 7.84 -5.17 -5.80
CA LEU A 270 8.02 -6.33 -4.93
C LEU A 270 7.63 -7.64 -5.65
N ILE A 271 6.50 -7.62 -6.37
CA ILE A 271 6.04 -8.77 -7.16
C ILE A 271 7.05 -9.09 -8.28
N ALA A 272 7.51 -8.08 -9.01
CA ALA A 272 8.51 -8.26 -10.08
C ALA A 272 9.84 -8.81 -9.53
N GLU A 273 10.30 -8.32 -8.37
CA GLU A 273 11.51 -8.83 -7.71
C GLU A 273 11.36 -10.32 -7.32
N ALA A 274 10.17 -10.72 -6.86
CA ALA A 274 9.87 -12.11 -6.59
C ALA A 274 9.84 -12.97 -7.87
N GLU A 275 9.22 -12.47 -8.96
CA GLU A 275 9.21 -13.15 -10.27
C GLU A 275 10.62 -13.39 -10.80
N ASP A 276 11.49 -12.37 -10.73
CA ASP A 276 12.87 -12.45 -11.18
C ASP A 276 13.67 -13.47 -10.36
N LEU A 277 13.52 -13.47 -9.03
CA LEU A 277 14.17 -14.43 -8.14
C LEU A 277 13.72 -15.87 -8.43
N ILE A 278 12.41 -16.10 -8.55
CA ILE A 278 11.84 -17.42 -8.85
C ILE A 278 12.31 -17.89 -10.23
N SER A 279 12.31 -17.01 -11.24
CA SER A 279 12.72 -17.33 -12.60
C SER A 279 14.20 -17.66 -12.69
N ALA A 280 15.06 -16.83 -12.07
CA ALA A 280 16.50 -17.05 -12.03
C ALA A 280 16.85 -18.38 -11.34
N TYR A 281 16.19 -18.66 -10.22
CA TYR A 281 16.42 -19.90 -9.48
C TYR A 281 15.90 -21.13 -10.22
N SER A 282 14.70 -21.05 -10.81
CA SER A 282 14.11 -22.10 -11.64
C SER A 282 15.01 -22.45 -12.83
N TRP A 283 15.54 -21.43 -13.52
CA TRP A 283 16.51 -21.61 -14.59
C TRP A 283 17.79 -22.29 -14.10
N TRP A 284 18.34 -21.86 -12.96
CA TRP A 284 19.56 -22.42 -12.39
C TRP A 284 19.39 -23.91 -12.05
N VAL A 285 18.28 -24.28 -11.39
CA VAL A 285 17.95 -25.68 -11.06
C VAL A 285 17.85 -26.53 -12.34
N SER A 286 17.20 -26.02 -13.38
CA SER A 286 17.05 -26.71 -14.67
C SER A 286 18.39 -26.89 -15.40
N TYR A 287 19.20 -25.83 -15.45
CA TYR A 287 20.48 -25.81 -16.16
C TYR A 287 21.51 -26.74 -15.51
N PHE A 288 21.70 -26.65 -14.19
CA PHE A 288 22.68 -27.47 -13.47
C PHE A 288 22.18 -28.88 -13.17
N GLY A 289 20.86 -29.10 -13.07
CA GLY A 289 20.27 -30.43 -13.01
C GLY A 289 20.41 -31.24 -14.32
N SER A 290 20.62 -30.56 -15.45
CA SER A 290 20.69 -31.16 -16.79
C SER A 290 22.11 -31.40 -17.32
N ILE A 291 23.17 -31.03 -16.60
CA ILE A 291 24.58 -31.26 -17.01
C ILE A 291 24.90 -32.76 -16.92
N ARG A 292 24.49 -33.51 -17.93
CA ARG A 292 24.81 -34.93 -18.17
C ARG A 292 26.18 -35.15 -18.83
N GLY A 293 26.83 -34.08 -19.30
CA GLY A 293 27.99 -34.14 -20.20
C GLY A 293 29.38 -33.99 -19.57
N ILE A 294 29.49 -33.62 -18.29
CA ILE A 294 30.78 -33.52 -17.59
C ILE A 294 30.78 -34.53 -16.43
N PRO A 295 31.44 -35.70 -16.57
CA PRO A 295 31.32 -36.79 -15.61
C PRO A 295 31.70 -36.41 -14.18
N ILE A 296 32.68 -35.51 -14.01
CA ILE A 296 33.16 -35.08 -12.69
C ILE A 296 32.14 -34.15 -12.00
N VAL A 297 31.59 -33.16 -12.71
CA VAL A 297 30.61 -32.22 -12.15
C VAL A 297 29.28 -32.93 -11.91
N GLY A 298 28.82 -33.74 -12.85
CA GLY A 298 27.57 -34.49 -12.73
C GLY A 298 27.61 -35.55 -11.62
N THR A 299 28.73 -36.25 -11.42
CA THR A 299 28.86 -37.20 -10.29
C THR A 299 29.08 -36.49 -8.95
N MET A 300 29.78 -35.35 -8.89
CA MET A 300 29.95 -34.59 -7.66
C MET A 300 28.62 -33.93 -7.22
N PHE A 301 27.86 -33.36 -8.18
CA PHE A 301 26.50 -32.88 -7.95
C PHE A 301 25.57 -34.00 -7.48
N LYS A 302 25.55 -35.12 -8.21
CA LYS A 302 24.70 -36.27 -7.89
C LYS A 302 25.11 -36.97 -6.59
N LYS A 303 26.36 -36.86 -6.15
CA LYS A 303 26.85 -37.44 -4.88
C LYS A 303 26.64 -36.52 -3.67
N HIS A 304 26.65 -35.19 -3.84
CA HIS A 304 26.38 -34.25 -2.75
C HIS A 304 24.92 -33.81 -2.64
N PHE A 305 24.14 -33.89 -3.73
CA PHE A 305 22.78 -33.35 -3.79
C PHE A 305 21.71 -34.38 -4.19
N ASN A 306 22.04 -35.68 -4.32
CA ASN A 306 20.98 -36.69 -4.40
C ASN A 306 20.31 -36.85 -3.03
N GLY A 307 19.01 -36.54 -2.97
CA GLY A 307 18.18 -36.71 -1.79
C GLY A 307 18.16 -35.54 -0.82
N ILE A 308 18.89 -34.46 -1.11
CA ILE A 308 18.81 -33.19 -0.37
C ILE A 308 18.10 -32.18 -1.29
N PRO A 309 16.98 -31.56 -0.88
CA PRO A 309 16.34 -30.53 -1.69
C PRO A 309 17.38 -29.45 -1.98
N ILE A 310 17.66 -29.20 -3.26
CA ILE A 310 18.60 -28.17 -3.69
C ILE A 310 17.93 -26.83 -3.39
N LYS A 311 18.08 -26.38 -2.14
CA LYS A 311 17.86 -25.03 -1.68
C LYS A 311 19.22 -24.42 -1.45
N THR A 312 19.48 -23.27 -2.03
CA THR A 312 20.53 -22.40 -1.49
C THR A 312 19.91 -21.63 -0.34
N THR A 313 20.61 -21.55 0.79
CA THR A 313 20.23 -20.66 1.91
C THR A 313 19.99 -19.24 1.42
N GLN A 314 20.71 -18.82 0.37
CA GLN A 314 20.57 -17.53 -0.28
C GLN A 314 19.18 -17.29 -0.91
N PHE A 315 18.62 -18.25 -1.66
CA PHE A 315 17.28 -18.09 -2.25
C PHE A 315 16.18 -18.01 -1.18
N GLU A 316 16.31 -18.83 -0.13
CA GLU A 316 15.40 -18.82 1.01
C GLU A 316 15.45 -17.47 1.73
N GLU A 317 16.64 -16.96 2.06
CA GLU A 317 16.83 -15.63 2.67
C GLU A 317 16.27 -14.49 1.79
N ASP A 318 16.46 -14.57 0.47
CA ASP A 318 15.96 -13.55 -0.45
C ASP A 318 14.42 -13.54 -0.52
N MET A 319 13.78 -14.72 -0.53
CA MET A 319 12.32 -14.82 -0.50
C MET A 319 11.74 -14.45 0.87
N GLU A 320 12.42 -14.77 1.97
CA GLU A 320 12.00 -14.32 3.30
C GLU A 320 12.04 -12.80 3.43
N ARG A 321 13.06 -12.16 2.84
CA ARG A 321 13.13 -10.70 2.74
C ARG A 321 11.95 -10.14 1.95
N ILE A 322 11.55 -10.76 0.84
CA ILE A 322 10.38 -10.35 0.06
C ILE A 322 9.11 -10.43 0.92
N VAL A 323 8.92 -11.51 1.70
CA VAL A 323 7.78 -11.64 2.61
C VAL A 323 7.80 -10.57 3.71
N ASP A 324 8.96 -10.24 4.26
CA ASP A 324 9.07 -9.17 5.26
C ASP A 324 8.78 -7.78 4.67
N GLU A 325 9.24 -7.52 3.45
CA GLU A 325 8.91 -6.30 2.72
C GLU A 325 7.40 -6.24 2.40
N PHE A 326 6.77 -7.38 2.10
CA PHE A 326 5.34 -7.48 1.90
C PHE A 326 4.55 -7.11 3.18
N HIS A 327 4.93 -7.67 4.33
CA HIS A 327 4.34 -7.30 5.61
C HIS A 327 4.47 -5.79 5.87
N ASN A 328 5.66 -5.24 5.66
CA ASN A 328 5.92 -3.80 5.84
C ASN A 328 5.05 -2.93 4.92
N LEU A 329 4.80 -3.37 3.69
CA LEU A 329 3.95 -2.67 2.72
C LEU A 329 2.48 -2.63 3.19
N LEU A 330 1.96 -3.74 3.70
CA LEU A 330 0.60 -3.81 4.26
C LEU A 330 0.48 -3.02 5.57
N ASP A 331 1.48 -3.10 6.44
CA ASP A 331 1.53 -2.33 7.69
C ASP A 331 1.57 -0.82 7.41
N THR A 332 2.24 -0.41 6.33
CA THR A 332 2.19 0.98 5.85
C THR A 332 0.74 1.34 5.53
N LYS A 333 0.05 0.58 4.68
CA LYS A 333 -1.35 0.86 4.36
C LYS A 333 -2.25 0.93 5.60
N SER A 334 -2.12 -0.01 6.52
CA SER A 334 -2.87 -0.05 7.78
C SER A 334 -2.60 1.19 8.66
N LYS A 335 -1.34 1.58 8.81
CA LYS A 335 -0.93 2.73 9.64
C LYS A 335 -1.41 4.07 9.09
N TRP A 336 -1.42 4.21 7.77
CA TRP A 336 -1.82 5.46 7.10
C TRP A 336 -3.32 5.53 6.79
N LYS A 337 -4.02 4.39 6.83
CA LYS A 337 -5.48 4.27 6.68
C LYS A 337 -6.03 4.95 5.42
N PHE A 338 -5.22 4.97 4.35
CA PHE A 338 -5.69 5.50 3.08
C PHE A 338 -6.50 4.46 2.31
N ASP A 339 -7.54 4.94 1.64
CA ASP A 339 -8.44 4.12 0.85
C ASP A 339 -8.18 4.29 -0.65
N PHE A 340 -8.32 3.20 -1.39
CA PHE A 340 -8.39 3.29 -2.85
C PHE A 340 -9.84 3.52 -3.23
N ILE A 341 -10.10 4.62 -3.91
CA ILE A 341 -11.45 5.03 -4.27
C ILE A 341 -11.74 4.61 -5.71
N ASP A 342 -12.83 3.86 -5.90
CA ASP A 342 -13.44 3.67 -7.21
C ASP A 342 -14.55 4.71 -7.38
N SER A 343 -14.34 5.66 -8.30
CA SER A 343 -15.26 6.76 -8.59
C SER A 343 -16.31 6.41 -9.66
N ASP A 344 -16.12 5.32 -10.42
CA ASP A 344 -16.94 5.01 -11.60
C ASP A 344 -17.94 3.85 -11.37
N ALA A 345 -17.81 3.15 -10.25
CA ALA A 345 -18.60 1.96 -9.97
C ALA A 345 -20.05 2.24 -9.52
N MET A 346 -21.04 1.84 -10.33
CA MET A 346 -22.46 1.77 -9.94
C MET A 346 -22.74 0.61 -8.96
N GLU A 347 -23.48 0.87 -7.89
CA GLU A 347 -23.87 -0.10 -6.86
C GLU A 347 -24.70 -1.26 -7.45
N SER A 348 -24.29 -2.51 -7.20
CA SER A 348 -25.17 -3.68 -7.36
C SER A 348 -25.88 -3.95 -6.03
N GLU A 349 -27.22 -3.99 -6.05
CA GLU A 349 -28.04 -4.06 -4.84
C GLU A 349 -28.09 -5.43 -4.15
N LEU A 350 -27.48 -6.48 -4.73
CA LEU A 350 -27.59 -7.84 -4.19
C LEU A 350 -26.26 -8.36 -3.62
N PRO A 351 -26.25 -8.90 -2.39
CA PRO A 351 -25.10 -9.65 -1.89
C PRO A 351 -24.94 -10.93 -2.71
N PHE A 352 -23.76 -11.10 -3.28
CA PHE A 352 -23.38 -12.30 -4.01
C PHE A 352 -23.05 -13.44 -3.04
N GLN A 353 -23.67 -14.61 -3.23
CA GLN A 353 -23.40 -15.84 -2.47
C GLN A 353 -22.87 -16.91 -3.41
N ASN A 354 -21.67 -17.42 -3.12
CA ASN A 354 -21.02 -18.48 -3.90
C ASN A 354 -20.92 -19.79 -3.11
N ALA A 355 -20.86 -20.92 -3.84
CA ALA A 355 -20.68 -22.26 -3.25
C ALA A 355 -19.38 -22.39 -2.41
N ASP A 356 -18.32 -21.64 -2.76
CA ASP A 356 -17.08 -21.61 -1.99
C ASP A 356 -17.25 -20.96 -0.60
N ASP A 357 -18.16 -19.98 -0.45
CA ASP A 357 -18.40 -19.34 0.86
C ASP A 357 -19.02 -20.34 1.86
N ASP A 358 -19.94 -21.19 1.38
CA ASP A 358 -20.59 -22.21 2.19
C ASP A 358 -19.61 -23.33 2.60
N GLU A 359 -18.73 -23.75 1.69
CA GLU A 359 -17.69 -24.76 1.98
C GLU A 359 -16.68 -24.26 3.02
N ILE A 360 -16.23 -23.01 2.90
CA ILE A 360 -15.33 -22.40 3.89
C ILE A 360 -16.05 -22.27 5.23
N THR A 361 -17.29 -21.81 5.27
CA THR A 361 -18.08 -21.75 6.51
C THR A 361 -18.24 -23.14 7.16
N SER A 362 -18.50 -24.18 6.37
CA SER A 362 -18.57 -25.55 6.87
C SER A 362 -17.24 -26.01 7.49
N THR A 363 -16.12 -25.73 6.81
CA THR A 363 -14.77 -26.09 7.28
C THR A 363 -14.42 -25.36 8.58
N VAL A 364 -14.67 -24.05 8.65
CA VAL A 364 -14.43 -23.24 9.86
C VAL A 364 -15.29 -23.72 11.03
N ASN A 365 -16.54 -24.14 10.79
CA ASN A 365 -17.41 -24.71 11.82
C ASN A 365 -16.90 -26.08 12.30
N SER A 366 -16.35 -26.91 11.41
CA SER A 366 -15.71 -28.18 11.79
C SER A 366 -14.52 -27.95 12.74
N ILE A 367 -13.66 -26.96 12.45
CA ILE A 367 -12.55 -26.57 13.33
C ILE A 367 -13.06 -26.18 14.72
N ARG A 368 -14.11 -25.35 14.78
CA ARG A 368 -14.73 -24.93 16.04
C ARG A 368 -15.17 -26.13 16.89
N ILE A 369 -15.89 -27.06 16.28
CA ILE A 369 -16.40 -28.25 16.97
C ILE A 369 -15.24 -29.08 17.53
N LYS A 370 -14.16 -29.26 16.76
CA LYS A 370 -12.96 -30.00 17.20
C LYS A 370 -12.24 -29.30 18.36
N LEU A 371 -12.18 -27.97 18.36
CA LEU A 371 -11.60 -27.18 19.45
C LEU A 371 -12.43 -27.28 20.73
N ASP A 372 -13.76 -27.13 20.61
CA ASP A 372 -14.70 -27.20 21.74
C ASP A 372 -14.66 -28.57 22.43
N GLN A 373 -14.52 -29.65 21.65
CA GLN A 373 -14.40 -31.03 22.17
C GLN A 373 -13.10 -31.29 22.95
N SER A 374 -12.05 -30.49 22.74
CA SER A 374 -10.74 -30.73 23.35
C SER A 374 -10.63 -30.24 24.81
N GLY A 375 -11.54 -29.38 25.27
CA GLY A 375 -11.58 -28.87 26.65
C GLY A 375 -10.37 -28.06 27.11
N SER A 376 -9.40 -27.79 26.23
CA SER A 376 -8.13 -27.14 26.54
C SER A 376 -8.12 -25.68 26.05
N LYS A 377 -7.79 -24.73 26.93
CA LYS A 377 -7.54 -23.32 26.54
C LYS A 377 -6.19 -23.20 25.83
N GLN A 378 -6.11 -23.63 24.57
CA GLN A 378 -4.94 -23.37 23.73
C GLN A 378 -5.09 -22.03 23.01
N GLU A 379 -4.56 -20.97 23.63
CA GLU A 379 -4.61 -19.58 23.13
C GLU A 379 -4.24 -19.41 21.64
N PRO A 380 -3.16 -20.03 21.09
CA PRO A 380 -2.80 -19.85 19.68
C PRO A 380 -3.84 -20.42 18.71
N MET A 381 -4.45 -21.56 19.06
CA MET A 381 -5.45 -22.21 18.20
C MET A 381 -6.78 -21.47 18.23
N ASN A 382 -7.18 -20.94 19.39
CA ASN A 382 -8.36 -20.09 19.48
C ASN A 382 -8.18 -18.78 18.71
N SER A 383 -6.99 -18.15 18.81
CA SER A 383 -6.64 -16.98 18.00
C SER A 383 -6.69 -17.28 16.51
N LEU A 384 -6.11 -18.40 16.07
CA LEU A 384 -6.13 -18.84 14.68
C LEU A 384 -7.58 -19.05 14.17
N TYR A 385 -8.40 -19.77 14.94
CA TYR A 385 -9.82 -19.96 14.62
C TYR A 385 -10.57 -18.63 14.49
N HIS A 386 -10.39 -17.71 15.45
CA HIS A 386 -11.03 -16.40 15.41
C HIS A 386 -10.60 -15.57 14.19
N GLN A 387 -9.33 -15.61 13.80
CA GLN A 387 -8.86 -14.93 12.58
C GLN A 387 -9.49 -15.52 11.32
N LEU A 388 -9.59 -16.85 11.21
CA LEU A 388 -10.25 -17.51 10.08
C LEU A 388 -11.74 -17.16 10.01
N GLU A 389 -12.43 -17.14 11.16
CA GLU A 389 -13.83 -16.76 11.25
C GLU A 389 -14.06 -15.28 10.88
N GLU A 390 -13.22 -14.38 11.38
CA GLU A 390 -13.28 -12.94 11.08
C GLU A 390 -13.05 -12.68 9.59
N MET A 391 -12.01 -13.27 8.99
CA MET A 391 -11.75 -13.15 7.55
C MET A 391 -12.91 -13.68 6.70
N ASN A 392 -13.49 -14.82 7.08
CA ASN A 392 -14.64 -15.37 6.36
C ASN A 392 -15.83 -14.40 6.39
N LYS A 393 -16.13 -13.82 7.56
CA LYS A 393 -17.20 -12.81 7.70
C LYS A 393 -16.91 -11.56 6.88
N GLU A 394 -15.68 -11.04 6.94
CA GLU A 394 -15.26 -9.85 6.18
C GLU A 394 -15.37 -10.07 4.67
N LEU A 395 -14.94 -11.21 4.15
CA LEU A 395 -15.02 -11.52 2.72
C LEU A 395 -16.47 -11.72 2.28
N ARG A 396 -17.31 -12.44 3.05
CA ARG A 396 -18.73 -12.61 2.75
C ARG A 396 -19.52 -11.30 2.75
N GLY A 397 -19.13 -10.34 3.60
CA GLY A 397 -19.75 -9.01 3.66
C GLY A 397 -19.46 -8.14 2.43
N ARG A 398 -18.50 -8.50 1.57
CA ARG A 398 -18.22 -7.77 0.33
C ARG A 398 -19.29 -8.09 -0.71
N ARG A 399 -19.85 -7.06 -1.35
CA ARG A 399 -20.96 -7.22 -2.30
C ARG A 399 -20.54 -7.72 -3.68
N GLU A 400 -19.26 -7.63 -4.04
CA GLU A 400 -18.75 -7.98 -5.36
C GLU A 400 -17.77 -9.15 -5.37
N GLU A 401 -17.81 -9.91 -6.47
CA GLU A 401 -16.79 -10.88 -6.84
C GLU A 401 -15.64 -10.16 -7.56
N THR A 402 -14.59 -9.80 -6.80
CA THR A 402 -13.33 -9.28 -7.35
C THR A 402 -12.30 -10.40 -7.48
N ALA A 403 -11.29 -10.22 -8.34
CA ALA A 403 -10.19 -11.18 -8.47
C ALA A 403 -9.40 -11.30 -7.15
N VAL A 404 -9.30 -10.21 -6.39
CA VAL A 404 -8.73 -10.21 -5.04
C VAL A 404 -9.56 -11.04 -4.08
N ARG A 405 -10.88 -10.85 -4.06
CA ARG A 405 -11.76 -11.65 -3.21
C ARG A 405 -11.59 -13.12 -3.53
N LYS A 406 -11.61 -13.49 -4.82
CA LYS A 406 -11.44 -14.87 -5.27
C LYS A 406 -10.10 -15.45 -4.81
N ALA A 407 -8.99 -14.74 -5.03
CA ALA A 407 -7.68 -15.18 -4.58
C ALA A 407 -7.60 -15.35 -3.05
N CYS A 408 -8.19 -14.42 -2.28
CA CYS A 408 -8.27 -14.53 -0.82
C CYS A 408 -9.11 -15.73 -0.37
N LEU A 409 -10.25 -16.01 -1.03
CA LEU A 409 -11.10 -17.17 -0.72
C LEU A 409 -10.39 -18.49 -1.02
N GLU A 410 -9.67 -18.59 -2.14
CA GLU A 410 -8.88 -19.78 -2.48
C GLU A 410 -7.82 -20.09 -1.40
N HIS A 411 -7.10 -19.05 -0.93
CA HIS A 411 -6.12 -19.21 0.15
C HIS A 411 -6.76 -19.47 1.52
N LEU A 412 -7.87 -18.79 1.84
CA LEU A 412 -8.61 -19.03 3.09
C LEU A 412 -9.13 -20.46 3.15
N LYS A 413 -9.64 -20.99 2.04
CA LYS A 413 -10.08 -22.38 1.89
C LYS A 413 -8.94 -23.36 2.13
N SER A 414 -7.79 -23.16 1.46
CA SER A 414 -6.60 -23.99 1.63
C SER A 414 -6.13 -24.02 3.09
N ILE A 415 -5.95 -22.83 3.71
CA ILE A 415 -5.51 -22.73 5.10
C ILE A 415 -6.52 -23.38 6.05
N SER A 416 -7.82 -23.14 5.88
CA SER A 416 -8.86 -23.72 6.73
C SER A 416 -8.87 -25.25 6.64
N GLN A 417 -8.72 -25.82 5.44
CA GLN A 417 -8.66 -27.27 5.25
C GLN A 417 -7.40 -27.88 5.90
N GLU A 418 -6.24 -27.25 5.74
CA GLU A 418 -5.00 -27.69 6.38
C GLU A 418 -5.10 -27.66 7.91
N VAL A 419 -5.69 -26.60 8.46
CA VAL A 419 -5.95 -26.47 9.90
C VAL A 419 -6.92 -27.55 10.35
N ASP A 420 -8.05 -27.76 9.67
CA ASP A 420 -9.04 -28.77 10.02
C ASP A 420 -8.44 -30.19 10.06
N GLN A 421 -7.55 -30.51 9.12
CA GLN A 421 -6.85 -31.80 9.07
C GLN A 421 -5.83 -31.95 10.20
N SER A 422 -5.16 -30.86 10.59
CA SER A 422 -4.02 -30.89 11.51
C SER A 422 -4.38 -30.52 12.96
N VAL A 423 -5.57 -29.96 13.20
CA VAL A 423 -6.06 -29.50 14.53
C VAL A 423 -5.88 -30.57 15.60
N SER A 424 -6.27 -31.82 15.32
CA SER A 424 -6.14 -32.89 16.31
C SER A 424 -4.70 -33.25 16.67
N ASN A 425 -3.74 -32.99 15.76
CA ASN A 425 -2.31 -33.19 16.00
C ASN A 425 -1.73 -32.00 16.77
N PHE A 426 -2.08 -30.77 16.38
CA PHE A 426 -1.66 -29.55 17.09
C PHE A 426 -2.14 -29.52 18.54
N LEU A 427 -3.34 -30.03 18.81
CA LEU A 427 -3.87 -30.15 20.17
C LEU A 427 -3.05 -31.12 21.04
N LYS A 428 -2.39 -32.13 20.45
CA LYS A 428 -1.61 -33.16 21.15
C LYS A 428 -0.14 -32.78 21.34
N GLU A 429 0.43 -31.99 20.44
CA GLU A 429 1.85 -31.62 20.47
C GLU A 429 2.11 -30.32 21.26
N LYS A 430 3.31 -30.19 21.84
CA LYS A 430 3.71 -28.95 22.53
C LYS A 430 3.78 -27.78 21.53
N MET A 431 3.48 -26.56 21.99
CA MET A 431 3.34 -25.29 21.22
C MET A 431 4.49 -24.89 20.27
N ASN A 432 5.57 -25.67 20.18
CA ASN A 432 6.75 -25.40 19.33
C ASN A 432 6.73 -26.14 17.99
N ASN A 433 5.55 -26.55 17.50
CA ASN A 433 5.46 -27.19 16.19
C ASN A 433 5.75 -26.15 15.07
N PRO A 434 6.78 -26.36 14.23
CA PRO A 434 7.14 -25.44 13.17
C PRO A 434 6.01 -25.26 12.15
N GLU A 435 5.25 -26.30 11.86
CA GLU A 435 4.11 -26.24 10.92
C GLU A 435 3.01 -25.29 11.41
N LEU A 436 2.67 -25.36 12.70
CA LEU A 436 1.72 -24.43 13.32
C LEU A 436 2.21 -22.97 13.21
N GLN A 437 3.50 -22.73 13.42
CA GLN A 437 4.08 -21.38 13.27
C GLN A 437 3.99 -20.85 11.84
N GLN A 438 4.20 -21.69 10.83
CA GLN A 438 4.03 -21.28 9.43
C GLN A 438 2.57 -20.92 9.10
N ILE A 439 1.62 -21.72 9.61
CA ILE A 439 0.18 -21.46 9.43
C ILE A 439 -0.21 -20.16 10.12
N LEU A 440 0.24 -19.90 11.34
CA LEU A 440 -0.02 -18.66 12.06
C LEU A 440 0.52 -17.44 11.29
N LYS A 441 1.77 -17.49 10.81
CA LYS A 441 2.38 -16.41 10.01
C LYS A 441 1.62 -16.15 8.71
N ALA A 442 1.21 -17.21 8.00
CA ALA A 442 0.42 -17.06 6.79
C ALA A 442 -0.99 -16.51 7.07
N THR A 443 -1.61 -16.94 8.16
CA THR A 443 -2.95 -16.45 8.55
C THR A 443 -2.91 -14.97 8.94
N ASP A 444 -1.90 -14.52 9.70
CA ASP A 444 -1.69 -13.10 10.01
C ASP A 444 -1.52 -12.27 8.72
N LEU A 445 -0.68 -12.75 7.79
CA LEU A 445 -0.48 -12.07 6.52
C LEU A 445 -1.76 -12.02 5.67
N LEU A 446 -2.51 -13.12 5.59
CA LEU A 446 -3.78 -13.15 4.86
C LEU A 446 -4.80 -12.20 5.52
N GLN A 447 -4.89 -12.16 6.84
CA GLN A 447 -5.77 -11.23 7.55
C GLN A 447 -5.40 -9.79 7.24
N LYS A 448 -4.10 -9.45 7.19
CA LYS A 448 -3.64 -8.13 6.75
C LYS A 448 -4.03 -7.84 5.30
N ILE A 449 -3.96 -8.81 4.39
CA ILE A 449 -4.41 -8.65 3.00
C ILE A 449 -5.91 -8.40 2.95
N VAL A 450 -6.72 -9.22 3.63
CA VAL A 450 -8.18 -9.03 3.67
C VAL A 450 -8.48 -7.62 4.20
N LYS A 451 -7.90 -7.20 5.32
CA LYS A 451 -8.16 -5.88 5.92
C LYS A 451 -7.68 -4.69 5.10
N ASN A 452 -6.66 -4.84 4.25
CA ASN A 452 -6.05 -3.72 3.54
C ASN A 452 -6.30 -3.73 2.02
N CYS A 453 -6.42 -4.88 1.37
CA CYS A 453 -6.58 -5.00 -0.07
C CYS A 453 -8.06 -5.00 -0.46
N TYR A 454 -8.67 -3.81 -0.40
CA TYR A 454 -10.01 -3.55 -0.92
C TYR A 454 -10.10 -2.12 -1.44
N THR A 455 -11.06 -1.91 -2.33
CA THR A 455 -11.41 -0.60 -2.87
C THR A 455 -12.70 -0.13 -2.20
N LYS A 456 -12.75 1.14 -1.80
CA LYS A 456 -13.98 1.80 -1.37
C LYS A 456 -14.64 2.40 -2.59
N ARG A 457 -15.92 2.11 -2.78
CA ARG A 457 -16.72 2.81 -3.78
C ARG A 457 -17.14 4.17 -3.24
N GLN A 458 -16.98 5.21 -4.05
CA GLN A 458 -17.43 6.55 -3.69
C GLN A 458 -18.92 6.70 -4.02
N ASN A 459 -19.77 6.56 -3.01
CA ASN A 459 -21.06 7.24 -3.06
C ASN A 459 -20.76 8.72 -2.86
N SER A 460 -20.93 9.54 -3.91
CA SER A 460 -20.90 11.00 -3.80
C SER A 460 -21.69 11.41 -2.54
N PRO A 461 -21.07 12.07 -1.54
CA PRO A 461 -21.67 12.21 -0.23
C PRO A 461 -22.98 13.01 -0.34
N SER A 462 -24.07 12.41 0.14
CA SER A 462 -25.36 13.08 0.37
C SER A 462 -26.15 13.59 -0.84
N ILE A 463 -25.74 13.33 -2.09
CA ILE A 463 -26.51 13.78 -3.26
C ILE A 463 -27.50 12.76 -3.87
N PRO A 464 -27.55 11.44 -3.57
CA PRO A 464 -28.55 10.58 -4.22
C PRO A 464 -29.99 10.98 -3.88
N ALA A 465 -30.29 11.20 -2.59
CA ALA A 465 -31.62 11.61 -2.15
C ALA A 465 -31.97 13.00 -2.69
N THR A 466 -31.05 13.96 -2.61
CA THR A 466 -31.28 15.33 -3.07
C THR A 466 -31.34 15.42 -4.60
N LYS A 467 -30.56 14.63 -5.36
CA LYS A 467 -30.64 14.53 -6.82
C LYS A 467 -31.96 13.90 -7.26
N ASN A 468 -32.43 12.86 -6.58
CA ASN A 468 -33.69 12.21 -6.92
C ASN A 468 -34.90 13.13 -6.65
N VAL A 469 -34.94 13.76 -5.47
CA VAL A 469 -35.99 14.74 -5.13
C VAL A 469 -35.91 15.97 -6.04
N ALA A 470 -34.70 16.47 -6.33
CA ALA A 470 -34.54 17.58 -7.28
C ALA A 470 -35.01 17.20 -8.68
N LYS A 471 -34.68 16.02 -9.20
CA LYS A 471 -35.15 15.54 -10.50
C LYS A 471 -36.68 15.47 -10.57
N GLU A 472 -37.34 14.96 -9.53
CA GLU A 472 -38.82 14.90 -9.48
C GLU A 472 -39.45 16.30 -9.46
N LEU A 473 -38.88 17.23 -8.70
CA LEU A 473 -39.36 18.61 -8.62
C LEU A 473 -39.09 19.38 -9.92
N VAL A 474 -37.95 19.15 -10.56
CA VAL A 474 -37.61 19.69 -11.88
C VAL A 474 -38.56 19.17 -12.94
N SER A 475 -38.87 17.87 -12.95
CA SER A 475 -39.85 17.34 -13.90
C SER A 475 -41.22 17.96 -13.67
N LYS A 476 -41.65 18.15 -12.42
CA LYS A 476 -42.92 18.83 -12.09
C LYS A 476 -42.94 20.28 -12.57
N LEU A 477 -41.84 21.02 -12.40
CA LEU A 477 -41.71 22.41 -12.86
C LEU A 477 -41.73 22.56 -14.39
N THR A 478 -41.18 21.58 -15.11
CA THR A 478 -41.01 21.63 -16.57
C THR A 478 -42.12 20.95 -17.35
N THR A 479 -42.99 20.19 -16.68
CA THR A 479 -44.14 19.51 -17.31
C THR A 479 -45.50 20.10 -16.95
N SER A 480 -45.60 20.96 -15.93
CA SER A 480 -46.88 21.56 -15.55
C SER A 480 -47.33 22.63 -16.55
N SER A 481 -48.51 22.46 -17.14
CA SER A 481 -49.12 23.38 -18.11
C SER A 481 -50.03 24.44 -17.46
N GLY A 482 -49.81 24.75 -16.18
CA GLY A 482 -50.59 25.74 -15.43
C GLY A 482 -49.89 27.11 -15.39
N ASN A 483 -50.67 28.20 -15.38
CA ASN A 483 -50.13 29.57 -15.43
C ASN A 483 -49.38 30.00 -14.15
N LEU A 484 -49.52 29.26 -13.03
CA LEU A 484 -48.81 29.53 -11.77
C LEU A 484 -48.70 28.25 -10.92
N LEU A 485 -47.47 27.82 -10.61
CA LEU A 485 -47.19 26.66 -9.76
C LEU A 485 -46.30 27.07 -8.58
N THR A 486 -46.75 26.76 -7.36
CA THR A 486 -46.01 27.06 -6.12
C THR A 486 -45.50 25.77 -5.49
N LEU A 487 -44.19 25.69 -5.25
CA LEU A 487 -43.54 24.57 -4.54
C LEU A 487 -43.06 25.03 -3.16
N SER A 488 -43.55 24.38 -2.11
CA SER A 488 -43.12 24.65 -0.73
C SER A 488 -42.15 23.56 -0.25
N ILE A 489 -40.94 23.96 0.14
CA ILE A 489 -39.92 23.08 0.72
C ILE A 489 -39.91 23.31 2.24
N VAL A 490 -40.53 22.39 2.99
CA VAL A 490 -40.68 22.50 4.46
C VAL A 490 -39.80 21.47 5.16
N GLY A 491 -39.27 21.82 6.33
CA GLY A 491 -38.41 20.94 7.12
C GLY A 491 -37.64 21.68 8.22
N MET A 492 -37.01 20.94 9.13
CA MET A 492 -36.25 21.51 10.25
C MET A 492 -35.07 22.37 9.78
N LYS A 493 -34.62 23.32 10.62
CA LYS A 493 -33.40 24.11 10.36
C LYS A 493 -32.22 23.14 10.20
N GLY A 494 -31.38 23.37 9.19
CA GLY A 494 -30.19 22.53 8.93
C GLY A 494 -30.42 21.31 8.03
N VAL A 495 -31.66 20.96 7.66
CA VAL A 495 -31.95 19.77 6.84
C VAL A 495 -31.60 19.90 5.35
N GLY A 496 -31.05 21.03 4.91
CA GLY A 496 -30.64 21.25 3.51
C GLY A 496 -31.72 21.79 2.56
N LYS A 497 -32.79 22.44 3.07
CA LYS A 497 -33.86 23.05 2.24
C LYS A 497 -33.32 24.02 1.19
N THR A 498 -32.48 24.97 1.62
CA THR A 498 -31.88 25.96 0.73
C THR A 498 -30.96 25.29 -0.29
N THR A 499 -30.28 24.22 0.09
CA THR A 499 -29.44 23.41 -0.80
C THR A 499 -30.28 22.73 -1.89
N LEU A 500 -31.43 22.14 -1.53
CA LEU A 500 -32.38 21.57 -2.49
C LEU A 500 -32.96 22.64 -3.43
N ALA A 501 -33.36 23.80 -2.89
CA ALA A 501 -33.87 24.91 -3.69
C ALA A 501 -32.83 25.41 -4.70
N LYS A 502 -31.56 25.54 -4.30
CA LYS A 502 -30.45 25.88 -5.20
C LYS A 502 -30.27 24.80 -6.28
N ALA A 503 -30.27 23.53 -5.91
CA ALA A 503 -30.12 22.42 -6.86
C ALA A 503 -31.20 22.40 -7.96
N ILE A 504 -32.44 22.79 -7.62
CA ILE A 504 -33.53 22.94 -8.59
C ILE A 504 -33.35 24.21 -9.42
N PHE A 505 -33.07 25.34 -8.78
CA PHE A 505 -32.94 26.64 -9.42
C PHE A 505 -31.85 26.65 -10.51
N TYR A 506 -30.74 25.96 -10.28
CA TYR A 506 -29.61 25.83 -11.22
C TYR A 506 -29.70 24.61 -12.14
N ASN A 507 -30.81 23.87 -12.15
CA ASN A 507 -30.97 22.72 -13.02
C ASN A 507 -31.13 23.13 -14.50
N LYS A 508 -30.48 22.41 -15.43
CA LYS A 508 -30.50 22.68 -16.88
C LYS A 508 -31.91 22.75 -17.47
N ASP A 509 -32.81 21.86 -17.05
CA ASP A 509 -34.17 21.81 -17.60
C ASP A 509 -34.98 23.02 -17.11
N VAL A 510 -34.76 23.46 -15.86
CA VAL A 510 -35.35 24.68 -15.29
C VAL A 510 -34.78 25.93 -15.96
N ILE A 511 -33.46 25.99 -16.20
CA ILE A 511 -32.79 27.09 -16.92
C ILE A 511 -33.40 27.25 -18.32
N ASN A 512 -33.57 26.15 -19.04
CA ASN A 512 -34.07 26.16 -20.41
C ASN A 512 -35.57 26.49 -20.49
N TYR A 513 -36.33 26.08 -19.48
CA TYR A 513 -37.78 26.29 -19.45
C TYR A 513 -38.17 27.70 -18.96
N PHE A 514 -37.39 28.30 -18.04
CA PHE A 514 -37.66 29.64 -17.49
C PHE A 514 -36.61 30.66 -17.96
N PRO A 515 -36.94 31.53 -18.94
CA PRO A 515 -36.01 32.52 -19.48
C PRO A 515 -35.50 33.54 -18.45
N VAL A 516 -36.30 33.79 -17.41
CA VAL A 516 -35.99 34.68 -16.30
C VAL A 516 -36.20 33.92 -15.01
N ARG A 517 -35.17 33.92 -14.16
CA ARG A 517 -35.22 33.31 -12.83
C ARG A 517 -34.74 34.33 -11.79
N VAL A 518 -35.43 34.35 -10.66
CA VAL A 518 -35.19 35.33 -9.61
C VAL A 518 -34.91 34.60 -8.30
N TRP A 519 -33.78 34.89 -7.66
CA TRP A 519 -33.51 34.42 -6.31
C TRP A 519 -33.65 35.57 -5.33
N VAL A 520 -34.59 35.43 -4.40
CA VAL A 520 -34.88 36.40 -3.34
C VAL A 520 -34.47 35.80 -2.01
N ALA A 521 -33.45 36.36 -1.37
CA ALA A 521 -33.09 36.01 0.00
C ALA A 521 -33.85 36.93 0.95
N ASP A 522 -34.59 36.34 1.90
CA ASP A 522 -35.29 37.12 2.92
C ASP A 522 -34.26 37.78 3.85
N GLY A 523 -34.16 39.11 3.74
CA GLY A 523 -33.34 39.96 4.59
C GLY A 523 -34.28 40.76 5.47
N THR A 524 -34.23 40.52 6.78
CA THR A 524 -35.07 41.15 7.82
C THR A 524 -34.91 42.67 7.96
N THR A 525 -34.34 43.38 6.99
CA THR A 525 -34.15 44.84 7.03
C THR A 525 -34.23 45.44 5.62
N SER A 526 -35.42 45.91 5.24
CA SER A 526 -35.72 46.98 4.25
C SER A 526 -34.97 47.03 2.88
N LYS A 527 -34.18 46.02 2.55
CA LYS A 527 -33.39 45.87 1.33
C LYS A 527 -33.37 44.38 0.97
N VAL A 528 -34.28 44.01 0.08
CA VAL A 528 -34.32 42.68 -0.51
C VAL A 528 -33.24 42.61 -1.59
N LYS A 529 -32.25 41.73 -1.44
CA LYS A 529 -31.25 41.49 -2.49
C LYS A 529 -31.86 40.53 -3.51
N VAL A 530 -32.11 41.05 -4.71
CA VAL A 530 -32.67 40.28 -5.83
C VAL A 530 -31.54 39.92 -6.77
N LEU A 531 -31.40 38.62 -7.06
CA LEU A 531 -30.50 38.14 -8.10
C LEU A 531 -31.34 37.79 -9.34
N LEU A 532 -31.15 38.57 -10.41
CA LEU A 532 -31.77 38.31 -11.71
C LEU A 532 -30.79 37.53 -12.58
N MET A 533 -31.19 36.34 -13.01
CA MET A 533 -30.42 35.51 -13.94
C MET A 533 -31.17 35.37 -15.25
N LYS A 534 -30.54 35.83 -16.34
CA LYS A 534 -31.03 35.69 -17.71
C LYS A 534 -30.49 34.42 -18.35
N GLN A 535 -31.15 33.98 -19.41
CA GLN A 535 -30.83 32.76 -20.15
C GLN A 535 -29.44 32.78 -20.84
N ASP A 536 -28.87 33.96 -21.09
CA ASP A 536 -27.53 34.17 -21.65
C ASP A 536 -26.40 34.12 -20.61
N GLY A 537 -26.73 33.84 -19.35
CA GLY A 537 -25.78 33.77 -18.24
C GLY A 537 -25.36 35.14 -17.68
N THR A 538 -25.96 36.24 -18.15
CA THR A 538 -25.74 37.55 -17.50
C THR A 538 -26.40 37.59 -16.13
N ILE A 539 -25.59 37.90 -15.12
CA ILE A 539 -26.02 38.11 -13.74
C ILE A 539 -26.17 39.62 -13.55
N ASP A 540 -27.41 40.09 -13.37
CA ASP A 540 -27.65 41.49 -13.04
C ASP A 540 -27.87 41.62 -11.53
N HIS A 541 -26.89 42.21 -10.83
CA HIS A 541 -27.00 42.55 -9.41
C HIS A 541 -27.82 43.83 -9.23
N GLN A 542 -29.07 43.82 -9.67
CA GLN A 542 -29.98 44.90 -9.31
C GLN A 542 -30.44 44.71 -7.87
N ALA A 543 -29.96 45.58 -6.98
CA ALA A 543 -30.61 45.83 -5.70
C ALA A 543 -31.95 46.52 -5.96
N LEU A 544 -32.95 45.76 -6.41
CA LEU A 544 -34.33 46.23 -6.51
C LEU A 544 -34.86 46.46 -5.09
N SER A 545 -34.91 47.73 -4.68
CA SER A 545 -35.69 48.13 -3.52
C SER A 545 -37.16 47.96 -3.89
N ILE A 546 -37.77 46.85 -3.48
CA ILE A 546 -39.22 46.68 -3.53
C ILE A 546 -39.79 47.61 -2.45
N THR A 547 -40.27 48.78 -2.85
CA THR A 547 -41.18 49.56 -2.01
C THR A 547 -42.52 48.84 -2.03
N GLU A 548 -42.93 48.28 -0.89
CA GLU A 548 -44.32 47.86 -0.70
C GLU A 548 -45.23 49.05 -1.03
N ARG A 549 -45.95 48.99 -2.16
CA ARG A 549 -47.23 49.69 -2.25
C ARG A 549 -48.23 48.77 -1.56
N LEU A 550 -48.52 49.10 -0.30
CA LEU A 550 -49.75 48.68 0.36
C LEU A 550 -50.92 49.30 -0.43
N GLU A 551 -51.63 48.46 -1.19
CA GLU A 551 -53.06 48.64 -1.48
C GLU A 551 -53.82 47.42 -0.97
#